data_AF-A0A9E4WLC1-F1
#
_entry.id   AF-A0A9E4WLC1-F1
#
_cell.length_a   1.000
_cell.length_b   1.000
_cell.length_c   1.000
_cell.angle_alpha   90.00
_cell.angle_beta   90.00
_cell.angle_gamma   90.00
#
_symmetry.space_group_name_H-M   'P 1'
#
loop_
_entity.id
_entity.type
_entity.pdbx_description
1 polymer ?
#
loop_
_entity_poly.entity_id
_entity_poly.type
_entity_poly.pdbx_seq_one_letter_code
_entity_poly.pdbx_strand_id
1 'polypeptide(L)'
;MSSTLERTVATPSSTTSKPIHAWLKQLRVSYVPGETSATMDVFAERLFEQFAALEHEVLAQPEGHIDVLFATARYGEPVPWRQALLFTARRRYGLENDPEPITLVDMTLKEYEGALEHLAEALDREPPDPADFEFPGLAPDSYRVLVDQGRRGGPILALERLVQAHAKSIRVILMVGDEVPLWAHYFDLVGGHPKIELADEADYRDLVMRVVTVMSTEEVTHHEVAGEPLPNAEWVRSEGRKGMLQAGPELGRRKFFTAMVRISDIVQVPAVSQGVASQYSEGCFATWDPGIGALIATVTGSARPVEKDDLKDQDLAVIIGVREDGLGALVRHVEGKQNDPPSSEAVELMDMDTLLPRVDLDGTQVPVVRSKLHGHRGIASYDPEQVEYAPLDPPYYHYPVSCATSAQAEGIKGAFSRAEALLNPNDPRQLAFTVLPGHGVIIAEKWVPGKVPFQFIWEAMDSGALQVDNRVPQGMYRYIENGDGAMVLDES
;
A
#
# COMPACT_ATOMS: atom_id res chain seq x y z
N MET A 1 25.21 41.94 1.59
CA MET A 1 25.92 40.77 2.13
C MET A 1 24.85 39.79 2.59
N SER A 2 24.32 39.01 1.65
CA SER A 2 23.26 38.03 1.89
C SER A 2 23.94 36.66 1.92
N SER A 3 23.77 35.94 3.03
CA SER A 3 24.36 34.63 3.29
C SER A 3 23.39 33.57 2.79
N THR A 4 23.60 33.09 1.57
CA THR A 4 22.93 31.90 1.03
C THR A 4 23.50 30.67 1.77
N LEU A 5 22.70 30.08 2.66
CA LEU A 5 23.01 28.79 3.27
C LEU A 5 22.68 27.71 2.24
N GLU A 6 23.67 27.28 1.46
CA GLU A 6 23.59 26.02 0.72
C GLU A 6 23.45 24.87 1.72
N ARG A 7 22.24 24.30 1.81
CA ARG A 7 22.03 22.99 2.42
C ARG A 7 22.48 21.93 1.41
N THR A 8 23.78 21.68 1.36
CA THR A 8 24.33 20.54 0.63
C THR A 8 24.02 19.27 1.41
N VAL A 9 23.00 18.52 0.99
CA VAL A 9 22.78 17.15 1.47
C VAL A 9 23.86 16.28 0.84
N ALA A 10 24.67 15.64 1.69
CA ALA A 10 25.77 14.78 1.28
C ALA A 10 25.28 13.61 0.43
N THR A 11 25.88 13.41 -0.74
CA THR A 11 25.78 12.17 -1.51
C THR A 11 26.57 11.07 -0.79
N PRO A 12 25.96 9.93 -0.40
CA PRO A 12 26.72 8.86 0.20
C PRO A 12 27.54 8.11 -0.85
N SER A 13 28.83 8.00 -0.56
CA SER A 13 29.79 7.04 -1.13
C SER A 13 29.30 5.59 -0.95
N SER A 14 29.61 4.73 -1.93
CA SER A 14 29.10 3.36 -2.15
C SER A 14 29.59 2.26 -1.19
N THR A 15 29.61 2.51 0.13
CA THR A 15 30.01 1.49 1.13
C THR A 15 29.22 1.55 2.45
N THR A 16 28.10 2.28 2.51
CA THR A 16 27.24 2.27 3.70
C THR A 16 26.12 1.26 3.53
N SER A 17 26.03 0.29 4.45
CA SER A 17 24.92 -0.67 4.50
C SER A 17 23.59 0.07 4.56
N LYS A 18 22.64 -0.27 3.67
CA LYS A 18 21.29 0.31 3.67
C LYS A 18 20.67 0.16 5.08
N PRO A 19 20.05 1.21 5.64
CA PRO A 19 19.45 1.13 6.97
C PRO A 19 18.30 0.11 6.98
N ILE A 20 18.26 -0.72 8.01
CA ILE A 20 17.24 -1.77 8.19
C ILE A 20 16.27 -1.42 9.30
N HIS A 21 15.09 -2.03 9.28
CA HIS A 21 14.12 -1.94 10.36
C HIS A 21 14.63 -2.64 11.62
N ALA A 22 14.32 -2.10 12.80
CA ALA A 22 14.78 -2.67 14.08
C ALA A 22 13.94 -3.87 14.55
N TRP A 23 12.77 -4.09 13.94
CA TRP A 23 11.77 -5.09 14.33
C TRP A 23 11.77 -6.34 13.44
N LEU A 24 12.79 -6.50 12.59
CA LEU A 24 12.89 -7.67 11.71
C LEU A 24 13.04 -8.97 12.51
N LYS A 25 12.32 -10.00 12.08
CA LYS A 25 12.27 -11.31 12.70
C LYS A 25 13.12 -12.30 11.91
N GLN A 26 13.62 -13.32 12.59
CA GLN A 26 14.23 -14.47 11.95
C GLN A 26 13.11 -15.35 11.37
N LEU A 27 13.15 -15.60 10.07
CA LEU A 27 12.16 -16.42 9.37
C LEU A 27 12.57 -17.90 9.31
N ARG A 28 11.56 -18.77 9.26
CA ARG A 28 11.62 -20.16 8.83
C ARG A 28 11.09 -20.26 7.40
N VAL A 29 11.97 -20.62 6.46
CA VAL A 29 11.65 -20.62 5.03
C VAL A 29 11.85 -22.01 4.44
N SER A 30 11.01 -22.37 3.48
CA SER A 30 11.20 -23.62 2.72
C SER A 30 10.91 -23.40 1.24
N TYR A 31 11.47 -24.26 0.39
CA TYR A 31 11.36 -24.21 -1.06
C TYR A 31 10.82 -25.53 -1.60
N VAL A 32 9.70 -25.45 -2.32
CA VAL A 32 9.06 -26.59 -2.97
C VAL A 32 8.90 -26.30 -4.47
N PRO A 33 9.99 -26.43 -5.25
CA PRO A 33 9.96 -26.11 -6.67
C PRO A 33 8.90 -26.94 -7.41
N GLY A 34 8.21 -26.27 -8.32
CA GLY A 34 7.45 -26.91 -9.40
C GLY A 34 8.35 -27.15 -10.59
N GLU A 35 7.91 -26.76 -11.78
CA GLU A 35 8.77 -26.72 -12.96
C GLU A 35 9.80 -25.58 -12.83
N THR A 36 11.03 -25.83 -13.25
CA THR A 36 12.17 -24.89 -13.12
C THR A 36 12.94 -24.80 -14.44
N SER A 37 13.79 -23.78 -14.54
CA SER A 37 14.79 -23.55 -15.58
C SER A 37 16.18 -23.51 -14.94
N ALA A 38 17.25 -23.65 -15.74
CA ALA A 38 18.61 -23.57 -15.22
C ALA A 38 18.88 -22.21 -14.53
N THR A 39 18.32 -21.15 -15.08
CA THR A 39 18.44 -19.78 -14.57
C THR A 39 17.68 -19.61 -13.25
N MET A 40 16.48 -20.20 -13.15
CA MET A 40 15.71 -20.25 -11.90
C MET A 40 16.43 -21.06 -10.81
N ASP A 41 17.09 -22.17 -11.15
CA ASP A 41 17.85 -22.97 -10.19
C ASP A 41 19.02 -22.16 -9.60
N VAL A 42 19.78 -21.44 -10.43
CA VAL A 42 20.87 -20.55 -9.99
C VAL A 42 20.33 -19.41 -9.12
N PHE A 43 19.21 -18.82 -9.51
CA PHE A 43 18.57 -17.76 -8.76
C PHE A 43 18.12 -18.24 -7.37
N ALA A 44 17.43 -19.38 -7.32
CA ALA A 44 16.93 -19.95 -6.07
C ALA A 44 18.09 -20.32 -5.14
N GLU A 45 19.13 -20.98 -5.65
CA GLU A 45 20.33 -21.32 -4.88
C GLU A 45 20.91 -20.10 -4.17
N ARG A 46 21.20 -19.03 -4.93
CA ARG A 46 21.75 -17.78 -4.38
C ARG A 46 20.80 -17.09 -3.40
N LEU A 47 19.50 -17.10 -3.67
CA LEU A 47 18.50 -16.52 -2.77
C LEU A 47 18.49 -17.23 -1.41
N PHE A 48 18.48 -18.57 -1.41
CA PHE A 48 18.47 -19.37 -0.18
C PHE A 48 19.82 -19.36 0.55
N GLU A 49 20.94 -19.26 -0.17
CA GLU A 49 22.25 -18.96 0.42
C GLU A 49 22.22 -17.65 1.21
N GLN A 50 21.57 -16.60 0.67
CA GLN A 50 21.44 -15.33 1.40
C GLN A 50 20.49 -15.42 2.59
N PHE A 51 19.40 -16.20 2.51
CA PHE A 51 18.58 -16.49 3.71
C PHE A 51 19.44 -17.14 4.81
N ALA A 52 20.22 -18.17 4.46
CA ALA A 52 21.10 -18.85 5.41
C ALA A 52 22.21 -17.93 5.95
N ALA A 53 22.80 -17.08 5.10
CA ALA A 53 23.83 -16.12 5.48
C ALA A 53 23.31 -15.01 6.41
N LEU A 54 22.00 -14.73 6.34
CA LEU A 54 21.26 -13.85 7.26
C LEU A 54 20.75 -14.59 8.50
N GLU A 55 21.22 -15.82 8.73
CA GLU A 55 20.85 -16.66 9.86
C GLU A 55 19.36 -17.06 9.86
N HIS A 56 18.64 -16.98 8.75
CA HIS A 56 17.29 -17.54 8.67
C HIS A 56 17.31 -19.08 8.65
N GLU A 57 16.24 -19.71 9.13
CA GLU A 57 16.13 -21.17 9.14
C GLU A 57 15.62 -21.66 7.78
N VAL A 58 16.54 -22.15 6.94
CA VAL A 58 16.20 -22.74 5.63
C VAL A 58 15.96 -24.24 5.80
N LEU A 59 14.71 -24.67 5.59
CA LEU A 59 14.29 -26.05 5.76
C LEU A 59 14.28 -26.80 4.42
N ALA A 60 14.89 -27.99 4.42
CA ALA A 60 14.96 -28.88 3.25
C ALA A 60 13.59 -29.44 2.82
N GLN A 61 12.62 -29.48 3.74
CA GLN A 61 11.23 -29.86 3.48
C GLN A 61 10.31 -28.97 4.32
N PRO A 62 9.08 -28.67 3.85
CA PRO A 62 8.13 -27.88 4.61
C PRO A 62 7.53 -28.74 5.75
N GLU A 63 7.95 -28.47 6.99
CA GLU A 63 7.46 -29.16 8.18
C GLU A 63 7.28 -28.22 9.37
N GLY A 64 6.28 -28.51 10.22
CA GLY A 64 5.96 -27.72 11.40
C GLY A 64 5.44 -26.32 11.05
N HIS A 65 5.89 -25.31 11.81
CA HIS A 65 5.64 -23.89 11.54
C HIS A 65 6.57 -23.35 10.44
N ILE A 66 6.00 -22.73 9.41
CA ILE A 66 6.72 -22.12 8.27
C ILE A 66 6.24 -20.69 8.10
N ASP A 67 7.15 -19.72 8.06
CA ASP A 67 6.78 -18.32 7.80
C ASP A 67 6.58 -18.09 6.29
N VAL A 68 7.54 -18.55 5.47
CA VAL A 68 7.51 -18.36 4.02
C VAL A 68 7.70 -19.68 3.29
N LEU A 69 6.83 -19.94 2.33
CA LEU A 69 6.93 -21.11 1.46
C LEU A 69 7.09 -20.67 0.00
N PHE A 70 8.26 -20.93 -0.56
CA PHE A 70 8.57 -20.61 -1.95
C PHE A 70 8.16 -21.74 -2.89
N ALA A 71 7.65 -21.37 -4.07
CA ALA A 71 7.41 -22.26 -5.19
C ALA A 71 7.84 -21.61 -6.50
N THR A 72 7.79 -22.36 -7.61
CA THR A 72 8.05 -21.85 -8.95
C THR A 72 6.80 -21.95 -9.83
N ALA A 73 6.67 -21.04 -10.79
CA ALA A 73 5.71 -21.11 -11.88
C ALA A 73 6.32 -20.54 -13.16
N ARG A 74 5.89 -21.03 -14.33
CA ARG A 74 6.32 -20.51 -15.62
C ARG A 74 5.47 -19.33 -16.06
N TYR A 75 6.12 -18.32 -16.62
CA TYR A 75 5.41 -17.23 -17.27
C TYR A 75 4.51 -17.76 -18.41
N GLY A 76 3.34 -17.14 -18.58
CA GLY A 76 2.36 -17.57 -19.60
C GLY A 76 1.58 -18.85 -19.30
N GLU A 77 1.93 -19.61 -18.25
CA GLU A 77 1.29 -20.88 -17.91
C GLU A 77 0.50 -20.78 -16.59
N PRO A 78 -0.84 -20.73 -16.62
CA PRO A 78 -1.63 -20.58 -15.40
C PRO A 78 -1.55 -21.83 -14.50
N VAL A 79 -1.08 -21.65 -13.27
CA VAL A 79 -1.02 -22.71 -12.25
C VAL A 79 -2.43 -23.17 -11.90
N PRO A 80 -2.80 -24.46 -11.91
CA PRO A 80 -4.13 -24.87 -11.44
C PRO A 80 -4.37 -24.49 -9.98
N TRP A 81 -5.55 -23.98 -9.61
CA TRP A 81 -5.81 -23.52 -8.23
C TRP A 81 -5.62 -24.61 -7.16
N ARG A 82 -5.84 -25.88 -7.51
CA ARG A 82 -5.59 -27.03 -6.62
C ARG A 82 -4.11 -27.34 -6.40
N GLN A 83 -3.23 -26.71 -7.16
CA GLN A 83 -1.78 -26.83 -7.06
C GLN A 83 -1.14 -25.56 -6.48
N ALA A 84 -1.81 -24.41 -6.59
CA ALA A 84 -1.36 -23.15 -6.03
C ALA A 84 -1.25 -23.23 -4.50
N LEU A 85 -0.09 -22.82 -3.98
CA LEU A 85 0.23 -22.93 -2.56
C LEU A 85 -0.62 -22.00 -1.70
N LEU A 86 -1.04 -20.86 -2.25
CA LEU A 86 -1.99 -19.93 -1.61
C LEU A 86 -3.26 -20.61 -1.09
N PHE A 87 -3.71 -21.69 -1.73
CA PHE A 87 -4.92 -22.40 -1.32
C PHE A 87 -4.67 -23.75 -0.67
N THR A 88 -3.44 -24.27 -0.78
CA THR A 88 -3.19 -25.69 -0.50
C THR A 88 -2.02 -25.97 0.44
N ALA A 89 -1.10 -25.02 0.67
CA ALA A 89 0.15 -25.25 1.38
C ALA A 89 -0.03 -25.98 2.72
N ARG A 90 -0.79 -25.38 3.64
CA ARG A 90 -1.01 -25.94 4.98
C ARG A 90 -1.54 -27.37 4.95
N ARG A 91 -2.62 -27.60 4.18
CA ARG A 91 -3.24 -28.93 4.08
C ARG A 91 -2.35 -29.94 3.34
N ARG A 92 -1.66 -29.50 2.28
CA ARG A 92 -0.82 -30.35 1.43
C ARG A 92 0.39 -30.89 2.18
N TYR A 93 1.00 -30.07 3.03
CA TYR A 93 2.22 -30.42 3.77
C TYR A 93 1.99 -30.69 5.26
N GLY A 94 0.76 -30.54 5.77
CA GLY A 94 0.45 -30.79 7.17
C GLY A 94 1.09 -29.78 8.13
N LEU A 95 1.14 -28.51 7.72
CA LEU A 95 1.80 -27.43 8.48
C LEU A 95 0.96 -26.97 9.69
N GLU A 96 1.65 -26.45 10.70
CA GLU A 96 1.02 -25.96 11.93
C GLU A 96 0.25 -24.65 11.69
N ASN A 97 0.71 -23.83 10.75
CA ASN A 97 0.14 -22.55 10.35
C ASN A 97 -0.14 -22.49 8.84
N ASP A 98 -0.79 -21.42 8.40
CA ASP A 98 -0.89 -21.06 6.98
C ASP A 98 0.36 -20.21 6.63
N PRO A 99 1.33 -20.75 5.87
CA PRO A 99 2.53 -20.00 5.51
C PRO A 99 2.21 -18.97 4.43
N GLU A 100 3.02 -17.92 4.35
CA GLU A 100 2.93 -16.99 3.23
C GLU A 100 3.59 -17.59 1.98
N PRO A 101 2.85 -17.81 0.88
CA PRO A 101 3.43 -18.29 -0.36
C PRO A 101 4.11 -17.15 -1.13
N ILE A 102 5.34 -17.37 -1.59
CA ILE A 102 5.98 -16.52 -2.59
C ILE A 102 6.27 -17.38 -3.83
N THR A 103 5.74 -16.96 -4.98
CA THR A 103 6.02 -17.69 -6.22
C THR A 103 7.15 -17.00 -6.98
N LEU A 104 8.18 -17.77 -7.33
CA LEU A 104 9.24 -17.35 -8.23
C LEU A 104 8.78 -17.61 -9.66
N VAL A 105 8.88 -16.60 -10.51
CA VAL A 105 8.55 -16.69 -11.94
C VAL A 105 9.73 -16.17 -12.72
N ASP A 106 10.15 -16.88 -13.76
CA ASP A 106 11.19 -16.42 -14.69
C ASP A 106 10.62 -15.99 -16.03
N MET A 107 11.25 -14.96 -16.61
CA MET A 107 11.07 -14.53 -17.99
C MET A 107 12.45 -14.33 -18.62
N THR A 108 12.57 -14.71 -19.89
CA THR A 108 13.66 -14.22 -20.73
C THR A 108 13.57 -12.70 -20.90
N LEU A 109 14.69 -12.06 -21.27
CA LEU A 109 14.69 -10.63 -21.56
C LEU A 109 13.67 -10.27 -22.65
N LYS A 110 13.64 -11.09 -23.71
CA LYS A 110 12.74 -10.89 -24.85
C LYS A 110 11.26 -11.01 -24.47
N GLU A 111 10.90 -11.98 -23.63
CA GLU A 111 9.52 -12.11 -23.14
C GLU A 111 9.13 -10.89 -22.29
N TYR A 112 10.03 -10.42 -21.44
CA TYR A 112 9.76 -9.28 -20.56
C TYR A 112 9.53 -8.00 -21.37
N GLU A 113 10.45 -7.68 -22.27
CA GLU A 113 10.33 -6.51 -23.16
C GLU A 113 9.08 -6.61 -24.05
N GLY A 114 8.84 -7.77 -24.65
CA GLY A 114 7.68 -7.99 -25.51
C GLY A 114 6.35 -7.89 -24.76
N ALA A 115 6.28 -8.37 -23.51
CA ALA A 115 5.08 -8.23 -22.69
C ALA A 115 4.80 -6.78 -22.32
N LEU A 116 5.83 -6.01 -21.95
CA LEU A 116 5.68 -4.59 -21.64
C LEU A 116 5.32 -3.75 -22.86
N GLU A 117 5.92 -4.02 -24.01
CA GLU A 117 5.60 -3.34 -25.28
C GLU A 117 4.15 -3.62 -25.68
N HIS A 118 3.72 -4.89 -25.67
CA HIS A 118 2.34 -5.29 -25.95
C HIS A 118 1.34 -4.59 -25.02
N LEU A 119 1.60 -4.59 -23.71
CA LEU A 119 0.74 -3.95 -22.73
C LEU A 119 0.73 -2.42 -22.89
N ALA A 120 1.87 -1.79 -23.23
CA ALA A 120 1.93 -0.36 -23.52
C ALA A 120 1.05 0.01 -24.71
N GLU A 121 1.20 -0.71 -25.83
CA GLU A 121 0.39 -0.50 -27.03
C GLU A 121 -1.11 -0.70 -26.76
N ALA A 122 -1.46 -1.72 -25.98
CA ALA A 122 -2.85 -2.01 -25.61
C ALA A 122 -3.46 -0.92 -24.72
N LEU A 123 -2.68 -0.41 -23.74
CA LEU A 123 -3.12 0.64 -22.81
C LEU A 123 -3.32 2.00 -23.48
N ASP A 124 -2.59 2.28 -24.56
CA ASP A 124 -2.69 3.52 -25.35
C ASP A 124 -3.93 3.56 -26.27
N ARG A 125 -4.64 2.44 -26.47
CA ARG A 125 -5.86 2.39 -27.29
C ARG A 125 -7.07 2.97 -26.53
N GLU A 126 -7.89 3.75 -27.24
CA GLU A 126 -9.15 4.31 -26.72
C GLU A 126 -10.30 4.13 -27.74
N PRO A 127 -11.34 3.33 -27.41
CA PRO A 127 -11.49 2.53 -26.20
C PRO A 127 -10.49 1.35 -26.15
N PRO A 128 -10.15 0.83 -24.96
CA PRO A 128 -9.38 -0.40 -24.83
C PRO A 128 -10.06 -1.57 -25.57
N ASP A 129 -9.28 -2.36 -26.30
CA ASP A 129 -9.78 -3.58 -26.96
C ASP A 129 -9.58 -4.78 -26.01
N PRO A 130 -10.67 -5.45 -25.55
CA PRO A 130 -10.54 -6.62 -24.67
C PRO A 130 -9.66 -7.73 -25.24
N ALA A 131 -9.58 -7.86 -26.58
CA ALA A 131 -8.76 -8.87 -27.24
C ALA A 131 -7.26 -8.71 -26.96
N ASP A 132 -6.80 -7.47 -26.73
CA ASP A 132 -5.39 -7.22 -26.39
C ASP A 132 -5.03 -7.73 -24.97
N PHE A 133 -6.03 -8.06 -24.16
CA PHE A 133 -5.86 -8.52 -22.77
C PHE A 133 -6.31 -9.97 -22.57
N GLU A 134 -6.52 -10.73 -23.66
CA GLU A 134 -6.85 -12.15 -23.62
C GLU A 134 -5.61 -12.99 -23.30
N PHE A 135 -5.34 -13.17 -22.01
CA PHE A 135 -4.29 -14.06 -21.52
C PHE A 135 -4.87 -15.39 -21.00
N PRO A 136 -4.14 -16.51 -21.13
CA PRO A 136 -4.60 -17.81 -20.65
C PRO A 136 -5.01 -17.78 -19.17
N GLY A 137 -6.14 -18.41 -18.84
CA GLY A 137 -6.56 -18.59 -17.45
C GLY A 137 -7.11 -17.36 -16.73
N LEU A 138 -7.24 -16.22 -17.43
CA LEU A 138 -7.94 -15.05 -16.91
C LEU A 138 -9.47 -15.13 -17.13
N ALA A 139 -10.21 -14.40 -16.31
CA ALA A 139 -11.66 -14.24 -16.48
C ALA A 139 -11.99 -13.30 -17.66
N PRO A 140 -13.13 -13.45 -18.36
CA PRO A 140 -13.47 -12.60 -19.51
C PRO A 140 -13.47 -11.08 -19.23
N ASP A 141 -13.84 -10.67 -18.01
CA ASP A 141 -13.88 -9.26 -17.61
C ASP A 141 -12.57 -8.76 -16.97
N SER A 142 -11.54 -9.61 -16.86
CA SER A 142 -10.27 -9.25 -16.20
C SER A 142 -9.52 -8.12 -16.92
N TYR A 143 -9.78 -7.93 -18.22
CA TYR A 143 -9.17 -6.86 -18.99
C TYR A 143 -9.39 -5.48 -18.35
N ARG A 144 -10.54 -5.27 -17.68
CA ARG A 144 -10.83 -4.01 -16.98
C ARG A 144 -9.84 -3.75 -15.86
N VAL A 145 -9.53 -4.78 -15.07
CA VAL A 145 -8.54 -4.69 -14.00
C VAL A 145 -7.16 -4.40 -14.57
N LEU A 146 -6.76 -5.09 -15.64
CA LEU A 146 -5.46 -4.87 -16.29
C LEU A 146 -5.35 -3.46 -16.88
N VAL A 147 -6.42 -2.95 -17.50
CA VAL A 147 -6.48 -1.58 -18.02
C VAL A 147 -6.41 -0.56 -16.89
N ASP A 148 -7.21 -0.71 -15.83
CA ASP A 148 -7.24 0.25 -14.73
C ASP A 148 -5.92 0.30 -13.98
N GLN A 149 -5.32 -0.87 -13.71
CA GLN A 149 -4.02 -0.95 -13.07
C GLN A 149 -2.89 -0.48 -14.00
N GLY A 150 -2.95 -0.82 -15.29
CA GLY A 150 -1.99 -0.33 -16.28
C GLY A 150 -2.03 1.18 -16.48
N ARG A 151 -3.23 1.80 -16.46
CA ARG A 151 -3.38 3.26 -16.51
C ARG A 151 -2.91 3.96 -15.23
N ARG A 152 -2.92 3.26 -14.10
CA ARG A 152 -2.39 3.75 -12.81
C ARG A 152 -0.86 3.67 -12.76
N GLY A 153 -0.29 2.47 -12.93
CA GLY A 153 1.14 2.20 -12.68
C GLY A 153 1.96 1.93 -13.93
N GLY A 154 1.38 2.04 -15.11
CA GLY A 154 2.02 1.70 -16.38
C GLY A 154 1.96 0.19 -16.70
N PRO A 155 2.56 -0.21 -17.84
CA PRO A 155 2.53 -1.60 -18.33
C PRO A 155 3.04 -2.62 -17.32
N ILE A 156 4.03 -2.26 -16.49
CA ILE A 156 4.58 -3.13 -15.45
C ILE A 156 3.53 -3.53 -14.41
N LEU A 157 2.62 -2.62 -14.03
CA LEU A 157 1.58 -2.93 -13.06
C LEU A 157 0.49 -3.83 -13.67
N ALA A 158 0.22 -3.71 -14.97
CA ALA A 158 -0.62 -4.68 -15.67
C ALA A 158 0.05 -6.07 -15.76
N LEU A 159 1.36 -6.10 -16.05
CA LEU A 159 2.15 -7.33 -16.04
C LEU A 159 2.17 -7.99 -14.66
N GLU A 160 2.34 -7.21 -13.59
CA GLU A 160 2.24 -7.69 -12.21
C GLU A 160 0.93 -8.46 -11.98
N ARG A 161 -0.22 -7.87 -12.34
CA ARG A 161 -1.53 -8.51 -12.16
C ARG A 161 -1.67 -9.78 -12.97
N LEU A 162 -1.17 -9.77 -14.20
CA LEU A 162 -1.14 -10.96 -15.06
C LEU A 162 -0.33 -12.09 -14.42
N VAL A 163 0.86 -11.78 -13.92
CA VAL A 163 1.76 -12.77 -13.32
C VAL A 163 1.18 -13.30 -12.00
N GLN A 164 0.67 -12.43 -11.13
CA GLN A 164 -0.02 -12.82 -9.88
C GLN A 164 -1.20 -13.76 -10.17
N ALA A 165 -1.97 -13.47 -11.22
CA ALA A 165 -3.10 -14.30 -11.65
C ALA A 165 -2.69 -15.68 -12.19
N HIS A 166 -1.65 -15.74 -13.02
CA HIS A 166 -1.11 -17.00 -13.53
C HIS A 166 -0.56 -17.85 -12.38
N ALA A 167 0.26 -17.26 -11.51
CA ALA A 167 0.86 -17.91 -10.35
C ALA A 167 -0.15 -18.28 -9.26
N LYS A 168 -1.28 -17.57 -9.19
CA LYS A 168 -2.25 -17.61 -8.07
C LYS A 168 -1.55 -17.35 -6.75
N SER A 169 -0.74 -16.30 -6.77
CA SER A 169 0.12 -15.86 -5.68
C SER A 169 -0.03 -14.36 -5.56
N ILE A 170 -0.14 -13.89 -4.32
CA ILE A 170 -0.24 -12.46 -3.99
C ILE A 170 1.14 -11.83 -4.17
N ARG A 171 2.15 -12.47 -3.58
CA ARG A 171 3.55 -12.07 -3.68
C ARG A 171 4.25 -12.90 -4.74
N VAL A 172 4.91 -12.23 -5.67
CA VAL A 172 5.67 -12.85 -6.75
C VAL A 172 7.04 -12.20 -6.83
N ILE A 173 8.07 -13.01 -7.00
CA ILE A 173 9.37 -12.52 -7.46
C ILE A 173 9.46 -12.87 -8.94
N LEU A 174 9.40 -11.85 -9.80
CA LEU A 174 9.60 -12.01 -11.23
C LEU A 174 11.08 -11.77 -11.55
N MET A 175 11.80 -12.83 -11.83
CA MET A 175 13.19 -12.78 -12.28
C MET A 175 13.25 -12.66 -13.80
N VAL A 176 14.13 -11.79 -14.30
CA VAL A 176 14.37 -11.61 -15.73
C VAL A 176 15.82 -11.99 -16.06
N GLY A 177 15.99 -12.88 -17.02
CA GLY A 177 17.30 -13.33 -17.48
C GLY A 177 17.20 -14.51 -18.44
N ASP A 178 18.18 -14.62 -19.34
CA ASP A 178 18.27 -15.74 -20.28
C ASP A 178 19.07 -16.89 -19.65
N GLU A 179 20.41 -16.83 -19.70
CA GLU A 179 21.30 -17.85 -19.11
C GLU A 179 21.64 -17.56 -17.64
N VAL A 180 21.56 -16.29 -17.24
CA VAL A 180 21.82 -15.82 -15.88
C VAL A 180 20.77 -14.78 -15.47
N PRO A 181 20.38 -14.71 -14.19
CA PRO A 181 19.50 -13.66 -13.69
C PRO A 181 20.14 -12.28 -13.88
N LEU A 182 19.41 -11.34 -14.46
CA LEU A 182 19.85 -9.96 -14.66
C LEU A 182 19.26 -9.04 -13.59
N TRP A 183 17.97 -9.13 -13.35
CA TRP A 183 17.26 -8.41 -12.29
C TRP A 183 16.02 -9.18 -11.83
N ALA A 184 15.42 -8.73 -10.74
CA ALA A 184 14.11 -9.20 -10.28
C ALA A 184 13.20 -8.03 -9.90
N HIS A 185 11.90 -8.23 -10.10
CA HIS A 185 10.87 -7.43 -9.44
C HIS A 185 10.32 -8.19 -8.24
N TYR A 186 10.14 -7.49 -7.13
CA TYR A 186 9.34 -7.99 -6.02
C TYR A 186 7.93 -7.40 -6.11
N PHE A 187 6.98 -8.20 -6.59
CA PHE A 187 5.58 -7.82 -6.76
C PHE A 187 4.79 -8.07 -5.48
N ASP A 188 4.11 -7.03 -4.98
CA ASP A 188 3.18 -7.08 -3.86
C ASP A 188 1.79 -6.58 -4.26
N LEU A 189 0.75 -7.05 -3.59
CA LEU A 189 -0.65 -6.82 -3.96
C LEU A 189 -1.03 -5.34 -4.11
N VAL A 190 -0.43 -4.44 -3.33
CA VAL A 190 -0.74 -3.00 -3.36
C VAL A 190 -0.29 -2.31 -4.65
N GLY A 191 0.46 -3.02 -5.51
CA GLY A 191 1.05 -2.54 -6.75
C GLY A 191 2.52 -2.16 -6.62
N GLY A 192 3.16 -2.63 -5.55
CA GLY A 192 4.58 -2.45 -5.31
C GLY A 192 5.36 -3.38 -6.24
N HIS A 193 6.25 -2.80 -7.05
CA HIS A 193 7.05 -3.50 -8.04
C HIS A 193 8.52 -3.02 -8.09
N PRO A 194 9.21 -2.82 -6.94
CA PRO A 194 10.62 -2.43 -6.94
C PRO A 194 11.47 -3.39 -7.76
N LYS A 195 12.35 -2.81 -8.59
CA LYS A 195 13.35 -3.53 -9.38
C LYS A 195 14.66 -3.63 -8.59
N ILE A 196 15.26 -4.81 -8.58
CA ILE A 196 16.57 -5.07 -7.98
C ILE A 196 17.45 -5.69 -9.07
N GLU A 197 18.54 -5.03 -9.45
CA GLU A 197 19.58 -5.63 -10.31
C GLU A 197 20.22 -6.81 -9.56
N LEU A 198 20.65 -7.87 -10.25
CA LEU A 198 21.17 -9.10 -9.63
C LEU A 198 22.62 -9.37 -10.05
N ALA A 199 23.50 -8.41 -9.80
CA ALA A 199 24.90 -8.49 -10.20
C ALA A 199 25.74 -9.30 -9.20
N ASP A 200 25.50 -9.14 -7.89
CA ASP A 200 26.31 -9.75 -6.84
C ASP A 200 25.50 -10.20 -5.60
N GLU A 201 26.18 -10.78 -4.61
CA GLU A 201 25.56 -11.28 -3.37
C GLU A 201 24.80 -10.21 -2.58
N ALA A 202 25.24 -8.94 -2.65
CA ALA A 202 24.60 -7.84 -1.94
C ALA A 202 23.20 -7.54 -2.50
N ASP A 203 22.99 -7.80 -3.79
CA ASP A 203 21.69 -7.64 -4.45
C ASP A 203 20.69 -8.73 -4.03
N TYR A 204 21.15 -9.99 -3.97
CA TYR A 204 20.32 -11.08 -3.44
C TYR A 204 19.99 -10.84 -1.97
N ARG A 205 20.96 -10.30 -1.20
CA ARG A 205 20.71 -9.87 0.17
C ARG A 205 19.64 -8.78 0.24
N ASP A 206 19.66 -7.78 -0.65
CA ASP A 206 18.61 -6.74 -0.72
C ASP A 206 17.23 -7.36 -0.95
N LEU A 207 17.12 -8.31 -1.88
CA LEU A 207 15.88 -9.01 -2.16
C LEU A 207 15.39 -9.83 -0.96
N VAL A 208 16.27 -10.57 -0.28
CA VAL A 208 15.91 -11.28 0.97
C VAL A 208 15.43 -10.29 2.02
N MET A 209 16.10 -9.15 2.20
CA MET A 209 15.69 -8.13 3.17
C MET A 209 14.31 -7.54 2.88
N ARG A 210 13.90 -7.44 1.61
CA ARG A 210 12.53 -7.04 1.23
C ARG A 210 11.50 -8.08 1.66
N VAL A 211 11.77 -9.37 1.40
CA VAL A 211 10.91 -10.47 1.88
C VAL A 211 10.82 -10.43 3.41
N VAL A 212 11.96 -10.40 4.10
CA VAL A 212 12.04 -10.40 5.56
C VAL A 212 11.28 -9.22 6.16
N THR A 213 11.38 -8.04 5.55
CA THR A 213 10.65 -6.85 6.00
C THR A 213 9.16 -7.06 5.97
N VAL A 214 8.59 -7.49 4.84
CA VAL A 214 7.14 -7.69 4.72
C VAL A 214 6.67 -8.79 5.69
N MET A 215 7.43 -9.88 5.81
CA MET A 215 7.07 -11.04 6.65
C MET A 215 7.26 -10.78 8.15
N SER A 216 8.00 -9.74 8.52
CA SER A 216 8.18 -9.36 9.93
C SER A 216 7.05 -8.46 10.45
N THR A 217 6.18 -7.96 9.56
CA THR A 217 5.04 -7.12 9.93
C THR A 217 3.88 -7.94 10.51
N GLU A 218 2.94 -7.25 11.18
CA GLU A 218 1.71 -7.86 11.71
C GLU A 218 0.50 -7.10 11.20
N GLU A 219 -0.54 -7.80 10.74
CA GLU A 219 -1.80 -7.19 10.32
C GLU A 219 -2.52 -6.54 11.52
N VAL A 220 -3.10 -5.36 11.31
CA VAL A 220 -3.81 -4.59 12.36
C VAL A 220 -5.31 -4.39 12.05
N THR A 221 -5.93 -5.46 11.56
CA THR A 221 -7.33 -5.47 11.09
C THR A 221 -8.31 -6.10 12.09
N HIS A 222 -7.87 -6.49 13.29
CA HIS A 222 -8.67 -7.13 14.32
C HIS A 222 -9.51 -6.10 15.10
N HIS A 223 -10.41 -5.39 14.42
CA HIS A 223 -11.24 -4.35 15.01
C HIS A 223 -12.20 -4.91 16.06
N GLU A 224 -12.47 -4.13 17.11
CA GLU A 224 -13.35 -4.52 18.21
C GLU A 224 -14.46 -3.49 18.41
N VAL A 225 -15.68 -3.97 18.68
CA VAL A 225 -16.81 -3.10 19.01
C VAL A 225 -16.72 -2.70 20.49
N ALA A 226 -16.73 -1.40 20.76
CA ALA A 226 -16.61 -0.87 22.12
C ALA A 226 -17.62 0.25 22.41
N GLY A 227 -18.11 0.27 23.65
CA GLY A 227 -19.08 1.26 24.15
C GLY A 227 -20.53 1.02 23.71
N GLU A 228 -21.43 1.86 24.22
CA GLU A 228 -22.85 1.84 23.82
C GLU A 228 -23.02 2.39 22.40
N PRO A 229 -23.97 1.87 21.59
CA PRO A 229 -24.23 2.41 20.26
C PRO A 229 -24.50 3.93 20.26
N LEU A 230 -24.04 4.61 19.21
CA LEU A 230 -24.34 6.01 18.95
C LEU A 230 -25.81 6.13 18.54
N PRO A 231 -26.61 6.97 19.22
CA PRO A 231 -27.99 7.20 18.83
C PRO A 231 -28.11 7.72 17.40
N ASN A 232 -29.08 7.20 16.64
CA ASN A 232 -29.26 7.56 15.24
C ASN A 232 -29.44 9.08 15.04
N ALA A 233 -30.15 9.74 15.96
CA ALA A 233 -30.36 11.19 15.92
C ALA A 233 -29.07 12.01 16.11
N GLU A 234 -28.06 11.47 16.79
CA GLU A 234 -26.73 12.08 16.88
C GLU A 234 -25.95 11.86 15.59
N TRP A 235 -25.96 10.63 15.07
CA TRP A 235 -25.35 10.29 13.79
C TRP A 235 -25.86 11.15 12.63
N VAL A 236 -27.17 11.34 12.51
CA VAL A 236 -27.76 12.16 11.44
C VAL A 236 -27.32 13.63 11.53
N ARG A 237 -27.07 14.15 12.75
CA ARG A 237 -26.64 15.53 12.98
C ARG A 237 -25.14 15.74 12.82
N SER A 238 -24.34 14.68 12.78
CA SER A 238 -22.88 14.74 12.63
C SER A 238 -22.45 15.56 11.42
N GLU A 239 -21.56 16.54 11.66
CA GLU A 239 -20.95 17.35 10.62
C GLU A 239 -19.81 16.61 9.92
N GLY A 240 -19.08 15.77 10.66
CA GLY A 240 -18.07 14.88 10.08
C GLY A 240 -18.69 13.92 9.07
N ARG A 241 -19.84 13.30 9.39
CA ARG A 241 -20.60 12.45 8.46
C ARG A 241 -20.97 13.22 7.20
N LYS A 242 -21.58 14.39 7.32
CA LYS A 242 -21.98 15.20 6.15
C LYS A 242 -20.77 15.57 5.30
N GLY A 243 -19.65 15.93 5.95
CA GLY A 243 -18.38 16.21 5.30
C GLY A 243 -17.83 15.02 4.52
N MET A 244 -17.85 13.82 5.11
CA MET A 244 -17.43 12.58 4.43
C MET A 244 -18.25 12.31 3.16
N LEU A 245 -19.58 12.44 3.25
CA LEU A 245 -20.49 12.24 2.10
C LEU A 245 -20.26 13.28 0.99
N GLN A 246 -19.84 14.49 1.34
CA GLN A 246 -19.47 15.52 0.37
C GLN A 246 -18.08 15.28 -0.23
N ALA A 247 -17.12 14.84 0.60
CA ALA A 247 -15.73 14.67 0.19
C ALA A 247 -15.56 13.58 -0.87
N GLY A 248 -16.35 12.49 -0.79
CA GLY A 248 -16.32 11.42 -1.80
C GLY A 248 -16.43 11.94 -3.24
N PRO A 249 -17.55 12.60 -3.61
CA PRO A 249 -17.72 13.19 -4.94
C PRO A 249 -16.65 14.22 -5.31
N GLU A 250 -16.19 15.05 -4.38
CA GLU A 250 -15.15 16.06 -4.67
C GLU A 250 -13.80 15.40 -5.02
N LEU A 251 -13.37 14.40 -4.25
CA LEU A 251 -12.15 13.65 -4.49
C LEU A 251 -12.28 12.77 -5.75
N GLY A 252 -13.47 12.22 -6.00
CA GLY A 252 -13.79 11.45 -7.20
C GLY A 252 -13.67 12.27 -8.49
N ARG A 253 -14.19 13.50 -8.51
CA ARG A 253 -14.04 14.42 -9.68
C ARG A 253 -12.59 14.72 -10.02
N ARG A 254 -11.71 14.66 -9.03
CA ARG A 254 -10.27 14.88 -9.16
C ARG A 254 -9.50 13.58 -9.35
N LYS A 255 -10.20 12.46 -9.57
CA LYS A 255 -9.67 11.12 -9.83
C LYS A 255 -8.71 10.64 -8.74
N PHE A 256 -8.92 11.07 -7.49
CA PHE A 256 -8.02 10.70 -6.40
C PHE A 256 -8.09 9.19 -6.13
N PHE A 257 -9.29 8.62 -6.08
CA PHE A 257 -9.49 7.19 -5.87
C PHE A 257 -9.14 6.38 -7.11
N THR A 258 -8.67 5.16 -6.88
CA THR A 258 -8.43 4.12 -7.90
C THR A 258 -9.55 3.10 -7.81
N ALA A 259 -9.81 2.33 -8.87
CA ALA A 259 -10.81 1.26 -8.85
C ALA A 259 -10.36 0.05 -8.02
N MET A 260 -11.33 -0.65 -7.42
CA MET A 260 -11.10 -1.86 -6.61
C MET A 260 -10.51 -2.97 -7.44
N VAL A 261 -9.41 -3.54 -6.95
CA VAL A 261 -8.86 -4.79 -7.49
C VAL A 261 -9.28 -5.92 -6.57
N ARG A 262 -10.02 -6.89 -7.10
CA ARG A 262 -10.25 -8.17 -6.43
C ARG A 262 -9.60 -9.25 -7.28
N ILE A 263 -8.85 -10.16 -6.65
CA ILE A 263 -8.26 -11.29 -7.38
C ILE A 263 -9.36 -12.12 -8.07
N SER A 264 -10.56 -12.20 -7.49
CA SER A 264 -11.73 -12.85 -8.11
C SER A 264 -12.16 -12.20 -9.43
N ASP A 265 -11.87 -10.92 -9.63
CA ASP A 265 -12.15 -10.22 -10.89
C ASP A 265 -11.09 -10.53 -11.96
N ILE A 266 -9.94 -11.07 -11.55
CA ILE A 266 -8.84 -11.44 -12.45
C ILE A 266 -8.88 -12.94 -12.79
N VAL A 267 -9.16 -13.80 -11.80
CA VAL A 267 -9.18 -15.27 -11.96
C VAL A 267 -10.46 -15.91 -11.42
N GLN A 268 -10.99 -16.88 -12.16
CA GLN A 268 -12.10 -17.70 -11.68
C GLN A 268 -11.60 -18.83 -10.78
N VAL A 269 -11.64 -18.62 -9.45
CA VAL A 269 -11.35 -19.67 -8.47
C VAL A 269 -12.59 -19.94 -7.62
N PRO A 270 -13.13 -21.18 -7.62
CA PRO A 270 -14.23 -21.53 -6.74
C PRO A 270 -13.85 -21.32 -5.27
N ALA A 271 -14.67 -20.59 -4.52
CA ALA A 271 -14.56 -20.36 -3.06
C ALA A 271 -13.38 -19.48 -2.57
N VAL A 272 -12.80 -18.62 -3.41
CA VAL A 272 -11.87 -17.56 -2.96
C VAL A 272 -12.68 -16.36 -2.47
N SER A 273 -13.21 -16.44 -1.25
CA SER A 273 -14.13 -15.42 -0.75
C SER A 273 -13.78 -14.80 0.60
N GLN A 274 -12.68 -15.19 1.26
CA GLN A 274 -12.33 -14.56 2.55
C GLN A 274 -10.90 -14.02 2.63
N GLY A 275 -9.84 -14.82 2.50
CA GLY A 275 -8.47 -14.33 2.75
C GLY A 275 -7.89 -13.39 1.68
N VAL A 276 -8.30 -13.54 0.42
CA VAL A 276 -7.77 -12.75 -0.70
C VAL A 276 -8.64 -11.52 -0.99
N ALA A 277 -9.94 -11.63 -0.77
CA ALA A 277 -10.88 -10.52 -0.89
C ALA A 277 -10.74 -9.51 0.27
N SER A 278 -10.08 -9.91 1.37
CA SER A 278 -9.95 -9.07 2.55
C SER A 278 -8.80 -8.06 2.52
N GLN A 279 -7.92 -8.13 1.53
CA GLN A 279 -6.61 -7.45 1.54
C GLN A 279 -6.50 -6.24 0.60
N TYR A 280 -7.61 -5.67 0.11
CA TYR A 280 -7.53 -4.46 -0.70
C TYR A 280 -8.58 -3.42 -0.34
N SER A 281 -8.13 -2.31 0.27
CA SER A 281 -8.84 -1.04 0.30
C SER A 281 -8.19 -0.09 -0.71
N GLU A 282 -8.93 0.48 -1.68
CA GLU A 282 -8.35 1.51 -2.59
C GLU A 282 -8.09 2.85 -1.86
N GLY A 283 -7.13 2.87 -0.94
CA GLY A 283 -7.04 3.89 0.08
C GLY A 283 -8.29 3.96 0.96
N CYS A 284 -8.32 4.96 1.83
CA CYS A 284 -9.40 5.23 2.76
C CYS A 284 -9.33 6.68 3.22
N PHE A 285 -10.40 7.19 3.81
CA PHE A 285 -10.34 8.51 4.39
C PHE A 285 -11.21 8.62 5.62
N ALA A 286 -10.86 9.58 6.48
CA ALA A 286 -11.54 9.80 7.72
C ALA A 286 -11.48 11.26 8.19
N THR A 287 -12.47 11.69 8.95
CA THR A 287 -12.50 13.01 9.56
C THR A 287 -12.97 12.95 11.01
N TRP A 288 -12.36 13.77 11.86
CA TRP A 288 -12.75 13.89 13.27
C TRP A 288 -14.05 14.68 13.38
N ASP A 289 -15.03 14.12 14.10
CA ASP A 289 -16.28 14.81 14.44
C ASP A 289 -16.24 15.27 15.90
N PRO A 290 -16.25 16.60 16.19
CA PRO A 290 -16.21 17.10 17.56
C PRO A 290 -17.48 16.81 18.36
N GLY A 291 -18.63 16.72 17.69
CA GLY A 291 -19.92 16.47 18.33
C GLY A 291 -20.08 15.01 18.78
N ILE A 292 -19.48 14.08 18.04
CA ILE A 292 -19.41 12.65 18.42
C ILE A 292 -18.19 12.36 19.30
N GLY A 293 -17.10 13.13 19.14
CA GLY A 293 -15.83 12.88 19.81
C GLY A 293 -15.11 11.65 19.26
N ALA A 294 -15.20 11.43 17.95
CA ALA A 294 -14.70 10.23 17.29
C ALA A 294 -14.25 10.51 15.85
N LEU A 295 -13.47 9.60 15.29
CA LEU A 295 -13.08 9.61 13.90
C LEU A 295 -14.16 8.88 13.07
N ILE A 296 -14.68 9.53 12.03
CA ILE A 296 -15.59 8.92 11.07
C ILE A 296 -14.80 8.52 9.84
N ALA A 297 -14.76 7.23 9.51
CA ALA A 297 -13.93 6.68 8.46
C ALA A 297 -14.75 5.87 7.46
N THR A 298 -14.23 5.70 6.25
CA THR A 298 -14.78 4.74 5.28
C THR A 298 -14.68 3.29 5.80
N VAL A 299 -15.69 2.47 5.51
CA VAL A 299 -15.68 1.03 5.81
C VAL A 299 -14.73 0.26 4.89
N THR A 300 -14.41 -0.98 5.26
CA THR A 300 -13.58 -1.86 4.44
C THR A 300 -14.31 -2.36 3.18
N GLY A 301 -13.59 -2.37 2.05
CA GLY A 301 -14.05 -2.98 0.79
C GLY A 301 -14.21 -4.50 0.86
N SER A 302 -13.59 -5.12 1.86
CA SER A 302 -13.58 -6.56 2.12
C SER A 302 -14.95 -7.11 2.52
N ALA A 303 -15.77 -6.29 3.18
CA ALA A 303 -17.13 -6.66 3.56
C ALA A 303 -18.09 -6.58 2.35
N ARG A 304 -17.92 -5.54 1.54
CA ARG A 304 -18.63 -5.31 0.29
C ARG A 304 -17.91 -4.21 -0.52
N PRO A 305 -18.09 -4.17 -1.85
CA PRO A 305 -17.61 -3.05 -2.65
C PRO A 305 -18.12 -1.71 -2.10
N VAL A 306 -17.24 -0.70 -2.08
CA VAL A 306 -17.52 0.68 -1.66
C VAL A 306 -17.10 1.63 -2.78
N GLU A 307 -18.06 2.34 -3.36
CA GLU A 307 -17.81 3.40 -4.33
C GLU A 307 -17.47 4.69 -3.57
N LYS A 308 -16.17 4.98 -3.44
CA LYS A 308 -15.68 6.09 -2.60
C LYS A 308 -16.05 7.48 -3.13
N ASP A 309 -16.36 7.59 -4.41
CA ASP A 309 -16.86 8.80 -5.04
C ASP A 309 -18.38 9.01 -4.89
N ASP A 310 -19.11 8.01 -4.38
CA ASP A 310 -20.56 8.08 -4.10
C ASP A 310 -20.92 7.45 -2.74
N LEU A 311 -20.18 7.81 -1.70
CA LEU A 311 -20.39 7.29 -0.34
C LEU A 311 -21.83 7.50 0.16
N LYS A 312 -22.35 6.47 0.83
CA LYS A 312 -23.60 6.48 1.60
C LYS A 312 -23.31 6.33 3.08
N ASP A 313 -24.34 6.52 3.90
CA ASP A 313 -24.20 6.37 5.36
C ASP A 313 -23.65 5.02 5.78
N GLN A 314 -24.12 3.95 5.14
CA GLN A 314 -23.66 2.58 5.41
C GLN A 314 -22.17 2.38 5.11
N ASP A 315 -21.55 3.25 4.31
CA ASP A 315 -20.13 3.21 3.95
C ASP A 315 -19.22 3.87 5.00
N LEU A 316 -19.78 4.34 6.12
CA LEU A 316 -19.04 5.01 7.19
C LEU A 316 -19.06 4.21 8.49
N ALA A 317 -17.93 4.18 9.18
CA ALA A 317 -17.75 3.61 10.51
C ALA A 317 -17.27 4.67 11.50
N VAL A 318 -17.53 4.47 12.79
CA VAL A 318 -17.10 5.36 13.86
C VAL A 318 -15.98 4.69 14.65
N ILE A 319 -14.79 5.27 14.61
CA ILE A 319 -13.60 4.82 15.34
C ILE A 319 -13.40 5.71 16.56
N ILE A 320 -13.35 5.10 17.74
CA ILE A 320 -13.21 5.80 19.03
C ILE A 320 -11.84 5.60 19.67
N GLY A 321 -10.98 4.77 19.08
CA GLY A 321 -9.65 4.48 19.60
C GLY A 321 -8.95 3.37 18.83
N VAL A 322 -7.79 2.99 19.35
CA VAL A 322 -7.05 1.79 18.95
C VAL A 322 -7.07 0.84 20.16
N ARG A 323 -7.14 -0.47 19.91
CA ARG A 323 -7.05 -1.49 20.94
C ARG A 323 -5.73 -1.36 21.70
N GLU A 324 -5.72 -1.79 22.96
CA GLU A 324 -4.50 -1.77 23.79
C GLU A 324 -3.36 -2.61 23.19
N ASP A 325 -3.69 -3.69 22.47
CA ASP A 325 -2.70 -4.53 21.79
C ASP A 325 -2.25 -3.99 20.42
N GLY A 326 -2.84 -2.88 19.94
CA GLY A 326 -2.52 -2.27 18.65
C GLY A 326 -3.02 -3.06 17.43
N LEU A 327 -3.66 -4.22 17.61
CA LEU A 327 -4.03 -5.11 16.51
C LEU A 327 -5.31 -4.69 15.76
N GLY A 328 -5.93 -3.58 16.15
CA GLY A 328 -7.13 -3.07 15.49
C GLY A 328 -7.71 -1.82 16.13
N ALA A 329 -8.64 -1.18 15.43
CA ALA A 329 -9.42 -0.05 15.93
C ALA A 329 -10.53 -0.47 16.91
N LEU A 330 -10.85 0.41 17.84
CA LEU A 330 -12.06 0.37 18.65
C LEU A 330 -13.19 1.09 17.90
N VAL A 331 -14.28 0.38 17.64
CA VAL A 331 -15.38 0.83 16.78
C VAL A 331 -16.64 1.00 17.61
N ARG A 332 -17.34 2.11 17.40
CA ARG A 332 -18.64 2.36 18.01
C ARG A 332 -19.74 2.16 16.96
N HIS A 333 -20.68 1.27 17.24
CA HIS A 333 -21.81 1.06 16.33
C HIS A 333 -22.79 2.23 16.35
N VAL A 334 -23.54 2.40 15.26
CA VAL A 334 -24.65 3.35 15.17
C VAL A 334 -25.98 2.59 15.19
N GLU A 335 -26.93 3.09 15.98
CA GLU A 335 -28.27 2.51 16.07
C GLU A 335 -29.01 2.53 14.72
N GLY A 336 -29.63 1.40 14.38
CA GLY A 336 -30.45 1.26 13.17
C GLY A 336 -29.66 1.30 11.85
N LYS A 337 -28.33 1.28 11.90
CA LYS A 337 -27.44 1.29 10.74
C LYS A 337 -26.86 -0.11 10.50
N GLN A 338 -26.59 -0.46 9.24
CA GLN A 338 -25.65 -1.55 8.93
C GLN A 338 -24.23 -1.12 9.36
N ASN A 339 -23.65 -1.83 10.32
CA ASN A 339 -22.34 -1.52 10.88
C ASN A 339 -21.27 -2.45 10.30
N ASP A 340 -20.85 -2.16 9.06
CA ASP A 340 -19.69 -2.83 8.47
C ASP A 340 -18.40 -2.34 9.17
N PRO A 341 -17.34 -3.18 9.28
CA PRO A 341 -16.07 -2.79 9.88
C PRO A 341 -15.43 -1.59 9.15
N PRO A 342 -14.63 -0.75 9.85
CA PRO A 342 -13.88 0.32 9.21
C PRO A 342 -12.84 -0.23 8.22
N SER A 343 -12.20 0.65 7.45
CA SER A 343 -11.06 0.31 6.60
C SER A 343 -10.02 -0.54 7.34
N SER A 344 -9.34 -1.44 6.63
CA SER A 344 -8.18 -2.20 7.16
C SER A 344 -7.05 -1.28 7.66
N GLU A 345 -7.05 -0.02 7.23
CA GLU A 345 -6.12 1.03 7.62
C GLU A 345 -6.69 1.95 8.71
N ALA A 346 -7.73 1.52 9.43
CA ALA A 346 -8.32 2.30 10.50
C ALA A 346 -7.33 2.67 11.61
N VAL A 347 -6.36 1.78 11.89
CA VAL A 347 -5.38 1.96 12.97
C VAL A 347 -4.45 3.12 12.67
N GLU A 348 -3.85 3.20 11.49
CA GLU A 348 -2.96 4.32 11.13
C GLU A 348 -3.70 5.67 11.14
N LEU A 349 -4.94 5.69 10.66
CA LEU A 349 -5.73 6.91 10.64
C LEU A 349 -6.04 7.37 12.07
N MET A 350 -6.28 6.48 13.02
CA MET A 350 -6.56 6.87 14.40
C MET A 350 -5.27 7.19 15.18
N ASP A 351 -4.25 6.34 15.07
CA ASP A 351 -3.04 6.39 15.90
C ASP A 351 -2.08 7.52 15.53
N MET A 352 -2.16 8.06 14.30
CA MET A 352 -1.31 9.19 13.91
C MET A 352 -1.53 10.44 14.79
N ASP A 353 -2.68 10.57 15.46
CA ASP A 353 -2.98 11.70 16.35
C ASP A 353 -2.29 11.58 17.71
N THR A 354 -1.86 10.38 18.12
CA THR A 354 -1.44 10.07 19.49
C THR A 354 -0.24 10.92 19.95
N LEU A 355 0.65 11.29 19.02
CA LEU A 355 1.84 12.11 19.29
C LEU A 355 1.68 13.58 18.91
N LEU A 356 0.52 13.98 18.41
CA LEU A 356 0.24 15.33 17.94
C LEU A 356 -0.50 16.15 19.01
N PRO A 357 -0.37 17.48 18.99
CA PRO A 357 -1.11 18.33 19.92
C PRO A 357 -2.62 18.24 19.66
N ARG A 358 -3.38 18.58 20.71
CA ARG A 358 -4.81 18.90 20.60
C ARG A 358 -5.00 20.40 20.52
N VAL A 359 -6.06 20.83 19.88
CA VAL A 359 -6.47 22.23 19.74
C VAL A 359 -7.85 22.44 20.36
N ASP A 360 -8.11 23.66 20.82
CA ASP A 360 -9.42 24.06 21.30
C ASP A 360 -10.28 24.54 20.12
N LEU A 361 -11.40 23.86 19.89
CA LEU A 361 -12.42 24.24 18.94
C LEU A 361 -13.70 24.57 19.70
N ASP A 362 -13.94 25.86 19.92
CA ASP A 362 -15.09 26.38 20.66
C ASP A 362 -15.30 25.72 22.04
N GLY A 363 -14.20 25.53 22.80
CA GLY A 363 -14.21 24.88 24.11
C GLY A 363 -14.16 23.36 24.08
N THR A 364 -14.06 22.74 22.89
CA THR A 364 -13.90 21.30 22.71
C THR A 364 -12.47 20.96 22.31
N GLN A 365 -11.81 20.08 23.06
CA GLN A 365 -10.46 19.62 22.74
C GLN A 365 -10.50 18.56 21.64
N VAL A 366 -9.94 18.86 20.48
CA VAL A 366 -9.90 17.98 19.30
C VAL A 366 -8.46 17.74 18.84
N PRO A 367 -8.15 16.67 18.10
CA PRO A 367 -6.83 16.51 17.48
C PRO A 367 -6.54 17.69 16.54
N VAL A 368 -5.28 18.10 16.40
CA VAL A 368 -4.89 19.15 15.43
C VAL A 368 -5.24 18.76 14.00
N VAL A 369 -5.16 17.47 13.67
CA VAL A 369 -5.57 16.91 12.39
C VAL A 369 -7.07 16.70 12.39
N ARG A 370 -7.75 17.31 11.44
CA ARG A 370 -9.18 17.13 11.20
C ARG A 370 -9.45 15.98 10.26
N SER A 371 -8.82 15.98 9.09
CA SER A 371 -9.12 15.06 7.99
C SER A 371 -7.87 14.33 7.54
N LYS A 372 -8.02 13.07 7.17
CA LYS A 372 -6.94 12.16 6.80
C LYS A 372 -7.34 11.40 5.56
N LEU A 373 -6.51 11.47 4.53
CA LEU A 373 -6.77 10.89 3.22
C LEU A 373 -5.62 9.98 2.83
N HIS A 374 -5.89 8.68 2.77
CA HIS A 374 -5.02 7.68 2.18
C HIS A 374 -5.43 7.48 0.73
N GLY A 375 -4.51 7.67 -0.21
CA GLY A 375 -4.72 7.30 -1.61
C GLY A 375 -3.58 6.48 -2.19
N HIS A 376 -3.92 5.59 -3.12
CA HIS A 376 -2.97 4.80 -3.91
C HIS A 376 -2.36 5.61 -5.07
N ARG A 377 -1.86 6.79 -4.73
CA ARG A 377 -1.36 7.84 -5.62
C ARG A 377 -0.02 8.36 -5.14
N GLY A 378 0.79 8.89 -6.05
CA GLY A 378 1.97 9.67 -5.69
C GLY A 378 1.68 11.15 -5.62
N ILE A 379 2.68 11.94 -5.25
CA ILE A 379 2.67 13.39 -5.33
C ILE A 379 3.81 13.79 -6.27
N ALA A 380 3.49 14.34 -7.44
CA ALA A 380 4.49 14.79 -8.41
C ALA A 380 5.17 16.09 -7.96
N SER A 381 4.41 16.99 -7.34
CA SER A 381 4.95 18.23 -6.79
C SER A 381 4.06 18.82 -5.70
N TYR A 382 4.62 19.70 -4.87
CA TYR A 382 3.87 20.49 -3.89
C TYR A 382 4.47 21.89 -3.69
N ASP A 383 3.65 22.83 -3.25
CA ASP A 383 4.07 24.16 -2.80
C ASP A 383 4.49 24.09 -1.31
N PRO A 384 5.79 24.27 -0.98
CA PRO A 384 6.28 24.17 0.39
C PRO A 384 5.79 25.29 1.31
N GLU A 385 5.22 26.39 0.78
CA GLU A 385 4.61 27.44 1.60
C GLU A 385 3.20 27.09 2.07
N GLN A 386 2.53 26.15 1.38
CA GLN A 386 1.14 25.74 1.68
C GLN A 386 1.05 24.32 2.25
N VAL A 387 1.99 23.45 1.87
CA VAL A 387 1.97 22.01 2.16
C VAL A 387 3.33 21.56 2.69
N GLU A 388 3.32 20.77 3.75
CA GLU A 388 4.52 20.11 4.25
C GLU A 388 4.66 18.67 3.75
N TYR A 389 5.85 18.29 3.28
CA TYR A 389 6.22 16.89 3.13
C TYR A 389 6.91 16.39 4.40
N ALA A 390 6.35 15.35 5.01
CA ALA A 390 6.86 14.68 6.20
C ALA A 390 7.48 13.33 5.82
N PRO A 391 8.83 13.20 5.76
CA PRO A 391 9.46 11.95 5.34
C PRO A 391 9.29 10.84 6.39
N LEU A 392 9.09 9.61 5.90
CA LEU A 392 9.25 8.38 6.68
C LEU A 392 10.70 8.22 7.19
N ASP A 393 10.90 7.25 8.08
CA ASP A 393 12.25 6.87 8.51
C ASP A 393 13.02 6.19 7.37
N PRO A 394 14.37 6.32 7.31
CA PRO A 394 15.17 5.83 6.20
C PRO A 394 14.93 4.36 5.77
N PRO A 395 14.73 3.37 6.67
CA PRO A 395 14.49 2.00 6.26
C PRO A 395 13.28 1.79 5.35
N TYR A 396 12.21 2.61 5.47
CA TYR A 396 10.98 2.45 4.69
C TYR A 396 11.17 2.69 3.18
N TYR A 397 12.20 3.45 2.79
CA TYR A 397 12.49 3.71 1.38
C TYR A 397 13.34 2.61 0.73
N HIS A 398 14.09 1.86 1.54
CA HIS A 398 14.89 0.73 1.06
C HIS A 398 14.09 -0.57 1.10
N TYR A 399 13.35 -0.77 2.19
CA TYR A 399 12.56 -1.95 2.45
C TYR A 399 11.12 -1.53 2.78
N PRO A 400 10.27 -1.36 1.75
CA PRO A 400 8.88 -0.97 1.92
C PRO A 400 8.09 -2.00 2.73
N VAL A 401 7.01 -1.53 3.35
CA VAL A 401 6.08 -2.36 4.13
C VAL A 401 4.73 -2.44 3.41
N SER A 402 3.94 -3.46 3.72
CA SER A 402 2.62 -3.67 3.11
C SER A 402 1.51 -2.96 3.89
N CYS A 403 0.35 -2.81 3.24
CA CYS A 403 -0.83 -2.13 3.77
C CYS A 403 -1.42 -2.79 5.02
N ALA A 404 -2.13 -2.00 5.84
CA ALA A 404 -2.86 -2.51 7.01
C ALA A 404 -1.99 -3.29 8.01
N THR A 405 -0.71 -2.93 8.10
CA THR A 405 0.25 -3.50 9.05
C THR A 405 0.58 -2.53 10.17
N SER A 406 1.00 -3.06 11.32
CA SER A 406 1.52 -2.27 12.44
C SER A 406 2.72 -1.43 12.00
N ALA A 407 3.58 -1.96 11.14
CA ALA A 407 4.73 -1.23 10.60
C ALA A 407 4.31 -0.02 9.76
N GLN A 408 3.28 -0.14 8.92
CA GLN A 408 2.75 1.02 8.16
C GLN A 408 2.22 2.09 9.12
N ALA A 409 1.41 1.70 10.12
CA ALA A 409 0.86 2.62 11.11
C ALA A 409 1.96 3.35 11.91
N GLU A 410 2.98 2.63 12.37
CA GLU A 410 4.13 3.21 13.06
C GLU A 410 4.94 4.15 12.17
N GLY A 411 5.17 3.78 10.90
CA GLY A 411 5.87 4.64 9.93
C GLY A 411 5.14 5.96 9.70
N ILE A 412 3.82 5.91 9.52
CA ILE A 412 2.96 7.09 9.35
C ILE A 412 2.96 7.97 10.61
N LYS A 413 2.74 7.35 11.77
CA LYS A 413 2.77 8.04 13.07
C LYS A 413 4.11 8.73 13.30
N GLY A 414 5.22 8.05 13.04
CA GLY A 414 6.56 8.59 13.18
C GLY A 414 6.86 9.74 12.22
N ALA A 415 6.40 9.67 10.96
CA ALA A 415 6.54 10.75 10.00
C ALA A 415 5.77 12.00 10.45
N PHE A 416 4.48 11.85 10.76
CA PHE A 416 3.64 12.99 11.14
C PHE A 416 3.98 13.56 12.53
N SER A 417 4.50 12.75 13.46
CA SER A 417 4.99 13.27 14.75
C SER A 417 6.20 14.20 14.62
N ARG A 418 6.78 14.34 13.42
CA ARG A 418 7.87 15.26 13.10
C ARG A 418 7.45 16.38 12.14
N ALA A 419 6.20 16.39 11.68
CA ALA A 419 5.68 17.41 10.79
C ALA A 419 5.47 18.73 11.55
N GLU A 420 6.24 19.76 11.24
CA GLU A 420 6.15 21.06 11.92
C GLU A 420 4.76 21.69 11.75
N ALA A 421 4.14 21.54 10.57
CA ALA A 421 2.81 22.04 10.29
C ALA A 421 1.73 21.46 11.22
N LEU A 422 1.94 20.23 11.72
CA LEU A 422 1.04 19.54 12.63
C LEU A 422 1.43 19.73 14.11
N LEU A 423 2.73 19.75 14.42
CA LEU A 423 3.23 20.00 15.78
C LEU A 423 2.98 21.43 16.25
N ASN A 424 2.95 22.38 15.32
CA ASN A 424 2.66 23.79 15.59
C ASN A 424 1.32 24.18 14.96
N PRO A 425 0.23 24.22 15.75
CA PRO A 425 -1.09 24.60 15.23
C PRO A 425 -1.13 25.96 14.54
N ASN A 426 -0.20 26.87 14.87
CA ASN A 426 -0.10 28.20 14.28
C ASN A 426 0.74 28.26 12.99
N ASP A 427 1.37 27.16 12.57
CA ASP A 427 2.05 27.09 11.29
C ASP A 427 1.05 27.40 10.15
N PRO A 428 1.42 28.26 9.18
CA PRO A 428 0.50 28.67 8.12
C PRO A 428 0.10 27.52 7.18
N ARG A 429 0.93 26.49 7.03
CA ARG A 429 0.65 25.33 6.19
C ARG A 429 -0.50 24.54 6.81
N GLN A 430 -1.55 24.30 6.03
CA GLN A 430 -2.75 23.60 6.51
C GLN A 430 -2.73 22.11 6.19
N LEU A 431 -1.83 21.68 5.31
CA LEU A 431 -1.66 20.31 4.89
C LEU A 431 -0.27 19.80 5.22
N ALA A 432 -0.20 18.52 5.56
CA ALA A 432 1.03 17.74 5.55
C ALA A 432 0.78 16.41 4.83
N PHE A 433 1.79 15.85 4.19
CA PHE A 433 1.67 14.52 3.59
C PHE A 433 2.95 13.69 3.75
N THR A 434 2.80 12.37 3.65
CA THR A 434 3.92 11.43 3.48
C THR A 434 3.60 10.46 2.35
N VAL A 435 4.62 9.95 1.67
CA VAL A 435 4.45 8.95 0.60
C VAL A 435 5.03 7.63 1.08
N LEU A 436 4.22 6.58 0.99
CA LEU A 436 4.51 5.19 1.29
C LEU A 436 5.05 4.51 0.01
N PRO A 437 6.37 4.24 -0.08
CA PRO A 437 6.96 3.64 -1.28
C PRO A 437 6.29 2.32 -1.65
N GLY A 438 6.02 2.12 -2.94
CA GLY A 438 5.32 0.95 -3.47
C GLY A 438 3.82 0.92 -3.20
N HIS A 439 3.27 1.91 -2.50
CA HIS A 439 1.88 1.89 -2.05
C HIS A 439 1.10 3.16 -2.45
N GLY A 440 1.41 4.31 -1.85
CA GLY A 440 0.58 5.50 -2.00
C GLY A 440 0.98 6.69 -1.14
N VAL A 441 0.01 7.52 -0.76
CA VAL A 441 0.18 8.77 -0.01
C VAL A 441 -0.82 8.84 1.14
N ILE A 442 -0.38 9.38 2.29
CA ILE A 442 -1.25 9.87 3.35
C ILE A 442 -1.19 11.39 3.37
N ILE A 443 -2.34 12.06 3.37
CA ILE A 443 -2.49 13.51 3.47
C ILE A 443 -3.29 13.84 4.73
N ALA A 444 -2.76 14.73 5.56
CA ALA A 444 -3.37 15.25 6.77
C ALA A 444 -3.80 16.71 6.55
N GLU A 445 -5.01 17.06 6.98
CA GLU A 445 -5.60 18.39 6.92
C GLU A 445 -5.91 18.92 8.32
N LYS A 446 -5.49 20.15 8.63
CA LYS A 446 -5.83 20.83 9.89
C LYS A 446 -7.25 21.40 9.91
N TRP A 447 -7.70 21.81 11.09
CA TRP A 447 -8.92 22.61 11.24
C TRP A 447 -8.76 23.98 10.59
N VAL A 448 -9.60 24.27 9.58
CA VAL A 448 -9.67 25.58 8.93
C VAL A 448 -11.07 26.19 9.11
N PRO A 449 -11.19 27.40 9.69
CA PRO A 449 -12.48 28.06 9.89
C PRO A 449 -13.29 28.19 8.59
N GLY A 450 -14.58 27.85 8.65
CA GLY A 450 -15.51 27.97 7.53
C GLY A 450 -15.34 26.92 6.42
N LYS A 451 -14.38 25.98 6.56
CA LYS A 451 -14.17 24.89 5.61
C LYS A 451 -14.88 23.62 6.06
N VAL A 452 -15.37 22.84 5.12
CA VAL A 452 -15.84 21.46 5.38
C VAL A 452 -14.64 20.50 5.39
N PRO A 453 -14.77 19.26 5.91
CA PRO A 453 -13.70 18.27 5.84
C PRO A 453 -13.17 18.04 4.42
N PHE A 454 -11.86 17.86 4.29
CA PHE A 454 -11.09 17.64 3.04
C PHE A 454 -11.08 18.80 2.06
N GLN A 455 -11.74 19.92 2.39
CA GLN A 455 -11.88 21.02 1.46
C GLN A 455 -10.55 21.65 1.06
N PHE A 456 -9.64 21.78 2.01
CA PHE A 456 -8.35 22.37 1.73
C PHE A 456 -7.49 21.43 0.86
N ILE A 457 -7.65 20.11 1.02
CA ILE A 457 -6.96 19.12 0.17
C ILE A 457 -7.37 19.30 -1.29
N TRP A 458 -8.67 19.29 -1.60
CA TRP A 458 -9.10 19.39 -3.00
C TRP A 458 -8.89 20.78 -3.59
N GLU A 459 -8.91 21.84 -2.77
CA GLU A 459 -8.53 23.20 -3.19
C GLU A 459 -7.03 23.29 -3.51
N ALA A 460 -6.17 22.62 -2.74
CA ALA A 460 -4.74 22.52 -3.03
C ALA A 460 -4.46 21.74 -4.32
N MET A 461 -5.27 20.72 -4.61
CA MET A 461 -5.23 20.02 -5.91
C MET A 461 -5.65 20.95 -7.06
N ASP A 462 -6.73 21.71 -6.89
CA ASP A 462 -7.24 22.63 -7.91
C ASP A 462 -6.28 23.79 -8.21
N SER A 463 -5.59 24.29 -7.19
CA SER A 463 -4.63 25.40 -7.34
C SER A 463 -3.26 24.96 -7.87
N GLY A 464 -2.99 23.65 -7.89
CA GLY A 464 -1.68 23.09 -8.20
C GLY A 464 -0.68 23.15 -7.05
N ALA A 465 -1.08 23.61 -5.85
CA ALA A 465 -0.27 23.56 -4.64
C ALA A 465 0.02 22.12 -4.18
N LEU A 466 -0.79 21.15 -4.61
CA LEU A 466 -0.54 19.73 -4.44
C LEU A 466 -0.89 18.97 -5.72
N GLN A 467 0.12 18.50 -6.45
CA GLN A 467 -0.08 17.76 -7.70
C GLN A 467 -0.03 16.26 -7.42
N VAL A 468 -1.21 15.63 -7.43
CA VAL A 468 -1.36 14.17 -7.29
C VAL A 468 -1.01 13.48 -8.60
N ASP A 469 -0.22 12.41 -8.53
CA ASP A 469 0.19 11.60 -9.68
C ASP A 469 -0.40 10.18 -9.58
N ASN A 470 -0.60 9.54 -10.72
CA ASN A 470 -0.97 8.14 -10.79
C ASN A 470 0.18 7.22 -10.36
N ARG A 471 1.43 7.63 -10.61
CA ARG A 471 2.64 6.87 -10.30
C ARG A 471 3.02 7.06 -8.84
N VAL A 472 3.38 5.95 -8.21
CA VAL A 472 3.87 5.91 -6.84
C VAL A 472 5.34 5.54 -6.87
N PRO A 473 6.22 6.27 -6.16
CA PRO A 473 7.60 5.87 -6.02
C PRO A 473 7.77 4.47 -5.47
N GLN A 474 8.65 3.66 -6.08
CA GLN A 474 8.84 2.26 -5.71
C GLN A 474 9.98 2.04 -4.70
N GLY A 475 10.65 3.11 -4.25
CA GLY A 475 11.78 3.03 -3.33
C GLY A 475 12.28 4.41 -2.91
N MET A 476 13.60 4.62 -2.99
CA MET A 476 14.23 5.92 -2.71
C MET A 476 13.78 6.98 -3.70
N TYR A 477 13.41 8.15 -3.17
CA TYR A 477 13.14 9.36 -3.93
C TYR A 477 13.48 10.57 -3.06
N ARG A 478 13.46 11.75 -3.67
CA ARG A 478 13.51 13.02 -2.95
C ARG A 478 12.62 14.04 -3.63
N TYR A 479 12.31 15.14 -2.93
CA TYR A 479 11.76 16.32 -3.57
C TYR A 479 12.84 17.37 -3.69
N ILE A 480 12.96 17.97 -4.88
CA ILE A 480 13.90 19.05 -5.18
C ILE A 480 13.14 20.31 -5.57
N GLU A 481 13.63 21.47 -5.16
CA GLU A 481 13.04 22.75 -5.53
C GLU A 481 13.18 22.98 -7.04
N ASN A 482 12.10 23.36 -7.70
CA ASN A 482 12.09 23.79 -9.09
C ASN A 482 12.32 25.31 -9.20
N GLY A 483 12.42 25.83 -10.43
CA GLY A 483 12.64 27.27 -10.66
C GLY A 483 11.51 28.20 -10.18
N ASP A 484 10.35 27.64 -9.82
CA ASP A 484 9.16 28.38 -9.38
C ASP A 484 8.94 28.28 -7.85
N GLY A 485 9.88 27.67 -7.11
CA GLY A 485 9.81 27.49 -5.65
C GLY A 485 8.97 26.28 -5.20
N ALA A 486 8.34 25.55 -6.13
CA ALA A 486 7.65 24.31 -5.83
C ALA A 486 8.64 23.14 -5.71
N MET A 487 8.30 22.17 -4.87
CA MET A 487 9.09 20.97 -4.66
C MET A 487 8.59 19.87 -5.61
N VAL A 488 9.46 19.32 -6.45
CA VAL A 488 9.13 18.33 -7.48
C VAL A 488 9.82 17.00 -7.17
N LEU A 489 9.11 15.90 -7.39
CA LEU A 489 9.62 14.55 -7.18
C LEU A 489 10.80 14.25 -8.12
N ASP A 490 11.87 13.71 -7.55
CA ASP A 490 13.08 13.25 -8.22
C ASP A 490 13.37 11.80 -7.80
N GLU A 491 13.18 10.89 -8.76
CA GLU A 491 13.50 9.46 -8.66
C GLU A 491 14.83 9.22 -9.39
N SER A 492 15.91 9.74 -8.79
CA SER A 492 17.27 9.68 -9.35
C SER A 492 17.96 8.35 -9.11
#